data_AF-A0A944NFW8-F1
#
_entry.id   AF-A0A944NFW8-F1
#
_cell.length_a   1.000
_cell.length_b   1.000
_cell.length_c   1.000
_cell.angle_alpha   90.00
_cell.angle_beta   90.00
_cell.angle_gamma   90.00
#
_symmetry.space_group_name_H-M   'P 1'
#
loop_
_entity.id
_entity.type
_entity.pdbx_description
1 polymer ?
#
loop_
_entity_poly.entity_id
_entity_poly.type
_entity_poly.pdbx_seq_one_letter_code
_entity_poly.pdbx_strand_id
1 'polypeptide(L)'
;MMTSFRFFRLVLISLLLVVAGCSSGSNALGVSGSLSSLAATTTTTTTTTTTTTTTTTTVAEATALRNISIKQEPFTLEQLVNRYFAAEDRAWALQVVWCESRSEPDSIGNTDINKASGASGWFQHLPKFWEERTIAAGIPGANILDPIAQMTVAAYLLYETPQGSGHWYPSEHCWR
;
A
#
# COMPACT_ATOMS: atom_id res chain seq x y z
N MET A 1 -22.72 -42.00 23.60
CA MET A 1 -23.38 -41.11 24.57
C MET A 1 -22.59 -39.80 24.59
N MET A 2 -23.29 -38.66 24.55
CA MET A 2 -22.81 -37.27 24.41
C MET A 2 -22.42 -36.78 23.01
N THR A 3 -23.47 -36.45 22.26
CA THR A 3 -23.55 -35.38 21.25
C THR A 3 -23.46 -34.00 21.91
N SER A 4 -22.78 -33.02 21.30
CA SER A 4 -23.04 -31.60 21.62
C SER A 4 -22.77 -30.64 20.45
N PHE A 5 -23.90 -30.27 19.83
CA PHE A 5 -24.30 -28.98 19.24
C PHE A 5 -23.34 -28.18 18.34
N ARG A 6 -23.70 -28.22 17.04
CA ARG A 6 -23.38 -27.22 16.01
C ARG A 6 -24.00 -25.87 16.39
N PHE A 7 -23.19 -24.82 16.48
CA PHE A 7 -23.71 -23.45 16.58
C PHE A 7 -24.15 -22.95 15.21
N PHE A 8 -25.46 -22.94 15.03
CA PHE A 8 -26.23 -22.24 14.01
C PHE A 8 -26.00 -20.73 14.20
N ARG A 9 -25.32 -20.04 13.27
CA ARG A 9 -25.32 -18.56 13.24
C ARG A 9 -26.40 -18.11 12.25
N LEU A 10 -27.56 -17.78 12.78
CA LEU A 10 -28.65 -17.12 12.04
C LEU A 10 -28.71 -15.64 12.45
N VAL A 11 -28.36 -14.79 11.47
CA VAL A 11 -28.91 -13.48 11.07
C VAL A 11 -29.59 -12.59 12.11
N LEU A 12 -29.13 -11.33 12.21
CA LEU A 12 -30.03 -10.18 12.36
C LEU A 12 -29.56 -9.02 11.48
N ILE A 13 -30.43 -8.64 10.54
CA ILE A 13 -30.33 -7.50 9.63
C ILE A 13 -30.87 -6.28 10.39
N SER A 14 -30.06 -5.24 10.57
CA SER A 14 -30.52 -3.93 11.04
C SER A 14 -30.51 -2.95 9.88
N LEU A 15 -31.69 -2.74 9.31
CA LEU A 15 -32.00 -1.73 8.30
C LEU A 15 -32.16 -0.37 9.01
N LEU A 16 -31.23 0.57 8.81
CA LEU A 16 -31.36 1.95 9.28
C LEU A 16 -31.56 2.88 8.08
N LEU A 17 -32.80 3.35 7.95
CA LEU A 17 -33.25 4.40 7.04
C LEU A 17 -32.71 5.75 7.54
N VAL A 18 -31.88 6.43 6.74
CA VAL A 18 -31.60 7.86 6.93
C VAL A 18 -32.26 8.63 5.80
N VAL A 19 -33.23 9.44 6.20
CA VAL A 19 -34.06 10.33 5.39
C VAL A 19 -33.22 11.44 4.74
N ALA A 20 -33.51 11.69 3.46
CA ALA A 20 -33.02 12.83 2.70
C ALA A 20 -33.66 14.14 3.19
N GLY A 21 -32.85 15.18 3.37
CA GLY A 21 -33.29 16.55 3.62
C GLY A 21 -32.61 17.50 2.64
N CYS A 22 -33.33 17.92 1.60
CA CYS A 22 -32.98 19.08 0.79
C CYS A 22 -33.62 20.33 1.41
N SER A 23 -32.86 21.42 1.55
CA SER A 23 -33.45 22.77 1.61
C SER A 23 -32.65 23.71 0.71
N SER A 24 -33.23 24.04 -0.44
CA SER A 24 -32.81 25.14 -1.30
C SER A 24 -33.42 26.45 -0.78
N GLY A 25 -32.58 27.45 -0.55
CA GLY A 25 -33.00 28.83 -0.28
C GLY A 25 -32.19 29.79 -1.13
N SER A 26 -32.70 30.09 -2.33
CA SER A 26 -32.16 31.11 -3.22
C SER A 26 -32.87 32.44 -2.93
N ASN A 27 -32.13 33.51 -2.66
CA ASN A 27 -32.55 34.87 -3.03
C ASN A 27 -31.31 35.66 -3.45
N ALA A 28 -31.41 36.20 -4.65
CA ALA A 28 -30.39 36.91 -5.39
C ALA A 28 -30.43 38.42 -5.12
N LEU A 29 -29.56 39.14 -5.85
CA LEU A 29 -29.45 40.60 -6.07
C LEU A 29 -28.45 41.28 -5.09
N GLY A 30 -27.38 41.95 -5.53
CA GLY A 30 -26.89 42.28 -6.85
C GLY A 30 -25.71 43.26 -6.75
N VAL A 31 -25.16 43.61 -7.91
CA VAL A 31 -24.28 44.77 -8.19
C VAL A 31 -22.77 44.59 -7.96
N SER A 32 -22.13 44.18 -9.07
CA SER A 32 -21.05 44.88 -9.78
C SER A 32 -20.00 45.66 -8.97
N GLY A 33 -18.73 45.25 -9.11
CA GLY A 33 -17.63 46.18 -8.87
C GLY A 33 -16.26 45.54 -8.73
N SER A 34 -15.46 45.71 -9.79
CA SER A 34 -14.01 45.92 -9.74
C SER A 34 -13.06 44.72 -9.71
N LEU A 35 -12.14 44.79 -10.66
CA LEU A 35 -10.98 43.95 -10.94
C LEU A 35 -9.93 44.07 -9.81
N SER A 36 -9.38 42.94 -9.35
CA SER A 36 -7.93 42.75 -9.12
C SER A 36 -7.60 41.38 -8.52
N SER A 37 -7.02 40.52 -9.38
CA SER A 37 -5.83 39.68 -9.17
C SER A 37 -5.33 39.35 -7.75
N LEU A 38 -5.18 38.03 -7.50
CA LEU A 38 -4.19 37.32 -6.66
C LEU A 38 -3.86 37.89 -5.27
N ALA A 39 -4.26 37.15 -4.22
CA ALA A 39 -3.36 36.72 -3.14
C ALA A 39 -4.09 35.76 -2.18
N ALA A 40 -3.60 34.51 -2.09
CA ALA A 40 -3.94 33.62 -0.99
C ALA A 40 -3.29 34.15 0.29
N THR A 41 -4.07 34.37 1.36
CA THR A 41 -3.54 34.75 2.67
C THR A 41 -3.75 33.59 3.64
N THR A 42 -2.63 32.95 3.96
CA THR A 42 -2.44 31.86 4.93
C THR A 42 -2.58 32.38 6.36
N THR A 43 -3.29 31.66 7.24
CA THR A 43 -3.32 31.93 8.70
C THR A 43 -2.63 30.79 9.47
N THR A 44 -1.43 31.11 9.93
CA THR A 44 -0.66 30.75 11.15
C THR A 44 -0.94 29.44 11.91
N THR A 45 0.06 28.55 11.85
CA THR A 45 0.38 27.47 12.81
C THR A 45 1.16 28.03 14.00
N THR A 46 0.79 27.67 15.24
CA THR A 46 1.56 27.95 16.46
C THR A 46 2.61 26.86 16.66
N THR A 47 3.89 27.20 16.50
CA THR A 47 5.03 26.29 16.76
C THR A 47 5.75 26.72 18.04
N THR A 48 5.84 25.80 19.00
CA THR A 48 6.59 25.98 20.25
C THR A 48 8.10 25.96 19.98
N THR A 49 8.76 27.02 20.44
CA THR A 49 10.21 27.21 20.45
C THR A 49 10.89 26.24 21.43
N THR A 50 11.91 25.51 20.97
CA THR A 50 12.94 24.93 21.84
C THR A 50 14.32 25.36 21.34
N THR A 51 15.11 25.86 22.28
CA THR A 51 16.37 26.57 22.10
C THR A 51 17.56 25.66 21.74
N THR A 52 18.24 26.04 20.66
CA THR A 52 19.68 26.02 20.33
C THR A 52 20.67 25.20 21.17
N THR A 53 21.47 24.36 20.48
CA THR A 53 22.92 24.24 20.73
C THR A 53 23.64 24.21 19.38
N THR A 54 24.31 25.31 19.07
CA THR A 54 25.14 25.51 17.89
C THR A 54 26.48 24.81 18.09
N THR A 55 26.75 23.76 17.33
CA THR A 55 28.13 23.28 17.13
C THR A 55 28.62 23.85 15.81
N THR A 56 29.52 24.82 15.90
CA THR A 56 30.24 25.39 14.76
C THR A 56 31.25 24.36 14.26
N THR A 57 30.85 23.55 13.28
CA THR A 57 31.75 22.73 12.49
C THR A 57 31.75 23.24 11.05
N THR A 58 32.94 23.60 10.61
CA THR A 58 33.40 24.18 9.35
C THR A 58 32.61 23.75 8.10
N VAL A 59 32.18 24.74 7.32
CA VAL A 59 31.38 24.69 6.07
C VAL A 59 32.10 24.00 4.88
N ALA A 60 33.21 23.30 5.13
CA ALA A 60 33.94 22.52 4.12
C ALA A 60 33.48 21.05 4.03
N GLU A 61 32.82 20.53 5.07
CA GLU A 61 32.37 19.13 5.13
C GLU A 61 30.92 18.95 4.63
N ALA A 62 30.16 20.02 4.44
CA ALA A 62 28.76 19.93 3.99
C ALA A 62 28.64 19.54 2.49
N THR A 63 29.67 19.77 1.68
CA THR A 63 29.66 19.42 0.25
C THR A 63 30.10 17.97 0.00
N ALA A 64 30.85 17.36 0.93
CA ALA A 64 31.30 15.98 0.82
C ALA A 64 30.17 14.96 1.08
N LEU A 65 29.18 15.30 1.90
CA LEU A 65 28.05 14.41 2.20
C LEU A 65 26.98 14.38 1.09
N ARG A 66 26.97 15.34 0.18
CA ARG A 66 26.01 15.36 -0.95
C ARG A 66 26.33 14.35 -2.05
N ASN A 67 27.52 13.73 -1.99
CA ASN A 67 27.98 12.76 -2.97
C ASN A 67 28.33 11.39 -2.35
N ILE A 68 27.85 11.12 -1.13
CA ILE A 68 27.72 9.73 -0.69
C ILE A 68 26.60 9.14 -1.54
N SER A 69 26.99 8.55 -2.66
CA SER A 69 26.19 7.56 -3.36
C SER A 69 25.99 6.41 -2.37
N ILE A 70 24.98 6.55 -1.51
CA ILE A 70 24.47 5.44 -0.72
C ILE A 70 23.91 4.49 -1.76
N LYS A 71 24.73 3.52 -2.17
CA LYS A 71 24.26 2.29 -2.77
C LYS A 71 23.34 1.68 -1.72
N GLN A 72 22.04 1.94 -1.84
CA GLN A 72 21.08 1.24 -1.01
C GLN A 72 21.18 -0.22 -1.43
N GLU A 73 21.78 -1.03 -0.54
CA GLU A 73 21.81 -2.48 -0.73
C GLU A 73 20.37 -2.97 -0.91
N PRO A 74 20.13 -3.87 -1.88
CA PRO A 74 18.78 -4.32 -2.18
C PRO A 74 18.18 -5.03 -0.97
N PHE A 75 16.89 -4.83 -0.73
CA PHE A 75 16.19 -5.53 0.34
C PHE A 75 15.96 -7.00 -0.03
N THR A 76 16.15 -7.89 0.94
CA THR A 76 15.73 -9.29 0.82
C THR A 76 14.20 -9.42 0.86
N LEU A 77 13.70 -10.55 0.37
CA LEU A 77 12.30 -10.93 0.41
C LEU A 77 11.75 -10.86 1.83
N GLU A 78 12.44 -11.46 2.80
CA GLU A 78 12.03 -11.47 4.21
C GLU A 78 11.97 -10.06 4.81
N GLN A 79 12.95 -9.20 4.50
CA GLN A 79 12.93 -7.81 4.96
C GLN A 79 11.72 -7.04 4.43
N LEU A 80 11.34 -7.28 3.17
CA LEU A 80 10.15 -6.67 2.60
C LEU A 80 8.87 -7.28 3.16
N VAL A 81 8.80 -8.60 3.35
CA VAL A 81 7.65 -9.25 4.01
C VAL A 81 7.44 -8.67 5.40
N ASN A 82 8.51 -8.53 6.19
CA ASN A 82 8.47 -7.92 7.53
C ASN A 82 7.98 -6.46 7.51
N ARG A 83 8.20 -5.74 6.41
CA ARG A 83 7.79 -4.35 6.23
C ARG A 83 6.33 -4.18 5.80
N TYR A 84 5.84 -5.04 4.91
CA TYR A 84 4.55 -4.88 4.26
C TYR A 84 3.43 -5.73 4.86
N PHE A 85 3.75 -6.79 5.61
CA PHE A 85 2.76 -7.70 6.18
C PHE A 85 2.71 -7.66 7.71
N ALA A 86 1.49 -7.79 8.25
CA ALA A 86 1.23 -7.96 9.68
C ALA A 86 1.97 -9.19 10.21
N ALA A 87 2.32 -9.18 11.51
CA ALA A 87 3.19 -10.20 12.09
C ALA A 87 2.65 -11.63 11.90
N GLU A 88 1.34 -11.78 12.03
CA GLU A 88 0.57 -13.01 11.84
C GLU A 88 0.57 -13.54 10.40
N ASP A 89 0.76 -12.69 9.40
CA ASP A 89 0.64 -13.04 7.98
C ASP A 89 2.00 -13.27 7.29
N ARG A 90 3.12 -12.94 7.95
CA ARG A 90 4.46 -13.03 7.35
C ARG A 90 4.85 -14.46 6.95
N ALA A 91 4.57 -15.42 7.83
CA ALA A 91 4.85 -16.83 7.54
C ALA A 91 4.03 -17.33 6.34
N TRP A 92 2.76 -16.93 6.27
CA TRP A 92 1.90 -17.22 5.13
C TRP A 92 2.42 -16.56 3.84
N ALA A 93 2.82 -15.28 3.89
CA ALA A 93 3.30 -14.56 2.72
C ALA A 93 4.58 -15.20 2.13
N LEU A 94 5.53 -15.61 3.00
CA LEU A 94 6.72 -16.35 2.57
C LEU A 94 6.35 -17.69 1.94
N GLN A 95 5.38 -18.42 2.52
CA GLN A 95 4.91 -19.68 1.96
C GLN A 95 4.23 -19.49 0.59
N VAL A 96 3.43 -18.43 0.40
CA VAL A 96 2.83 -18.09 -0.90
C VAL A 96 3.92 -17.82 -1.92
N VAL A 97 4.91 -16.97 -1.61
CA VAL A 97 6.01 -16.67 -2.52
C VAL A 97 6.80 -17.92 -2.90
N TRP A 98 7.05 -18.81 -1.94
CA TRP A 98 7.68 -20.10 -2.23
C TRP A 98 6.84 -20.91 -3.23
N CYS A 99 5.53 -20.99 -3.03
CA CYS A 99 4.63 -21.73 -3.90
C CYS A 99 4.49 -21.12 -5.31
N GLU A 100 4.51 -19.79 -5.41
CA GLU A 100 4.34 -19.06 -6.66
C GLU A 100 5.63 -19.04 -7.50
N SER A 101 6.78 -18.77 -6.89
CA SER A 101 8.03 -18.49 -7.63
C SER A 101 9.25 -19.26 -7.13
N ARG A 102 9.11 -20.12 -6.11
CA ARG A 102 10.24 -20.82 -5.46
C ARG A 102 11.32 -19.89 -4.92
N SER A 103 10.96 -18.67 -4.53
CA SER A 103 11.92 -17.73 -3.97
C SER A 103 12.12 -17.95 -2.48
N GLU A 104 13.39 -17.92 -2.09
CA GLU A 104 13.83 -18.08 -0.70
C GLU A 104 13.83 -16.73 0.04
N PRO A 105 13.73 -16.72 1.39
CA PRO A 105 13.68 -15.50 2.21
C PRO A 105 14.82 -14.49 1.97
N ASP A 106 16.01 -14.93 1.59
CA ASP A 106 17.19 -14.10 1.33
C ASP A 106 17.25 -13.56 -0.11
N SER A 107 16.28 -13.89 -0.98
CA SER A 107 16.23 -13.41 -2.36
C SER A 107 16.07 -11.89 -2.42
N ILE A 108 16.86 -11.20 -3.25
CA ILE A 108 16.83 -9.73 -3.40
C ILE A 108 15.93 -9.22 -4.55
N GLY A 109 15.34 -10.15 -5.30
CA GLY A 109 14.41 -9.91 -6.39
C GLY A 109 14.01 -11.24 -7.05
N ASN A 110 13.07 -11.20 -7.98
CA ASN A 110 12.71 -12.35 -8.80
C ASN A 110 12.20 -11.84 -10.17
N THR A 111 12.77 -12.37 -11.25
CA THR A 111 12.44 -12.03 -12.64
C THR A 111 11.78 -13.21 -13.39
N ASP A 112 11.26 -14.19 -12.67
CA ASP A 112 10.58 -15.34 -13.22
C ASP A 112 9.26 -14.91 -13.84
N ILE A 113 9.07 -15.34 -15.08
CA ILE A 113 7.88 -15.05 -15.87
C ILE A 113 7.32 -16.37 -16.37
N ASN A 114 6.10 -16.68 -15.95
CA ASN A 114 5.37 -17.83 -16.47
C ASN A 114 5.09 -17.65 -17.97
N LYS A 115 5.55 -18.59 -18.80
CA LYS A 115 5.46 -18.48 -20.27
C LYS A 115 4.04 -18.46 -20.83
N ALA A 116 3.08 -19.06 -20.12
CA ALA A 116 1.70 -19.18 -20.60
C ALA A 116 0.83 -18.00 -20.16
N SER A 117 0.98 -17.56 -18.91
CA SER A 117 0.13 -16.51 -18.31
C SER A 117 0.79 -15.14 -18.24
N GLY A 118 2.12 -15.08 -18.37
CA GLY A 118 2.90 -13.88 -18.08
C GLY A 118 3.01 -13.55 -16.59
N ALA A 119 2.50 -14.40 -15.70
CA ALA A 119 2.61 -14.20 -14.25
C ALA A 119 4.07 -13.95 -13.85
N SER A 120 4.32 -12.89 -13.08
CA SER A 120 5.66 -12.32 -12.93
C SER A 120 6.07 -12.13 -11.48
N GLY A 121 7.34 -12.45 -11.19
CA GLY A 121 8.00 -12.17 -9.93
C GLY A 121 7.54 -13.05 -8.76
N TRP A 122 7.83 -12.61 -7.53
CA TRP A 122 7.65 -13.36 -6.28
C TRP A 122 6.23 -13.86 -6.05
N PHE A 123 5.24 -13.00 -6.25
CA PHE A 123 3.83 -13.34 -6.05
C PHE A 123 3.12 -13.73 -7.35
N GLN A 124 3.88 -13.94 -8.43
CA GLN A 124 3.37 -14.29 -9.76
C GLN A 124 2.18 -13.40 -10.18
N HIS A 125 2.38 -12.08 -10.09
CA HIS A 125 1.35 -11.10 -10.44
C HIS A 125 0.97 -11.23 -11.91
N LEU A 126 -0.33 -11.25 -12.21
CA LEU A 126 -0.84 -11.37 -13.58
C LEU A 126 -0.77 -10.01 -14.29
N PRO A 127 -0.06 -9.89 -15.44
CA PRO A 127 0.12 -8.62 -16.14
C PRO A 127 -1.19 -7.94 -16.54
N LYS A 128 -2.21 -8.72 -16.92
CA LYS A 128 -3.53 -8.20 -17.32
C LYS A 128 -4.26 -7.39 -16.24
N PHE A 129 -3.91 -7.59 -14.97
CA PHE A 129 -4.49 -6.87 -13.83
C PHE A 129 -3.50 -5.88 -13.20
N TRP A 130 -2.26 -5.82 -13.69
CA TRP A 130 -1.19 -5.09 -13.01
C TRP A 130 -1.43 -3.58 -13.00
N GLU A 131 -1.86 -3.02 -14.13
CA GLU A 131 -2.11 -1.58 -14.24
C GLU A 131 -3.21 -1.12 -13.26
N GLU A 132 -4.38 -1.77 -13.27
CA GLU A 132 -5.46 -1.43 -12.34
C GLU A 132 -5.06 -1.63 -10.86
N ARG A 133 -4.31 -2.69 -10.55
CA ARG A 133 -3.86 -2.97 -9.18
C ARG A 133 -2.83 -1.97 -8.69
N THR A 134 -1.90 -1.55 -9.54
CA THR A 134 -0.90 -0.53 -9.17
C THR A 134 -1.53 0.84 -8.98
N ILE A 135 -2.52 1.21 -9.80
CA ILE A 135 -3.33 2.42 -9.58
C ILE A 135 -4.05 2.33 -8.22
N ALA A 136 -4.73 1.22 -7.96
CA ALA A 136 -5.49 1.04 -6.73
C ALA A 136 -4.60 0.98 -5.46
N ALA A 137 -3.39 0.44 -5.59
CA ALA A 137 -2.38 0.41 -4.54
C ALA A 137 -1.57 1.71 -4.40
N GLY A 138 -1.88 2.75 -5.19
CA GLY A 138 -1.25 4.07 -5.09
C GLY A 138 0.15 4.20 -5.70
N ILE A 139 0.54 3.27 -6.57
CA ILE A 139 1.85 3.23 -7.26
C ILE A 139 1.71 3.09 -8.78
N PRO A 140 0.95 3.98 -9.45
CA PRO A 140 0.65 3.85 -10.88
C PRO A 140 1.92 3.79 -11.75
N GLY A 141 1.90 2.91 -12.75
CA GLY A 141 3.01 2.75 -13.70
C GLY A 141 4.24 2.01 -13.15
N ALA A 142 4.16 1.45 -11.94
CA ALA A 142 5.25 0.67 -11.36
C ALA A 142 5.58 -0.58 -12.20
N ASN A 143 6.86 -0.96 -12.24
CA ASN A 143 7.32 -2.15 -12.93
C ASN A 143 6.88 -3.41 -12.15
N ILE A 144 6.30 -4.40 -12.84
CA ILE A 144 5.85 -5.67 -12.24
C ILE A 144 6.98 -6.50 -11.63
N LEU A 145 8.22 -6.28 -12.05
CA LEU A 145 9.40 -6.95 -11.49
C LEU A 145 10.10 -6.12 -10.40
N ASP A 146 9.65 -4.90 -10.10
CA ASP A 146 10.21 -4.11 -9.00
C ASP A 146 9.83 -4.75 -7.65
N PRO A 147 10.81 -5.12 -6.79
CA PRO A 147 10.55 -5.80 -5.52
C PRO A 147 9.58 -5.05 -4.60
N ILE A 148 9.68 -3.72 -4.55
CA ILE A 148 8.84 -2.88 -3.70
C ILE A 148 7.41 -2.81 -4.26
N ALA A 149 7.26 -2.65 -5.57
CA ALA A 149 5.96 -2.65 -6.23
C ALA A 149 5.23 -3.98 -6.05
N GLN A 150 5.94 -5.10 -6.22
CA GLN A 150 5.39 -6.45 -6.02
C GLN A 150 4.81 -6.63 -4.61
N MET A 151 5.55 -6.18 -3.60
CA MET A 151 5.14 -6.24 -2.19
C MET A 151 3.98 -5.31 -1.89
N THR A 152 4.01 -4.09 -2.42
CA THR A 152 2.94 -3.09 -2.26
C THR A 152 1.62 -3.63 -2.81
N VAL A 153 1.63 -4.18 -4.03
CA VAL A 153 0.44 -4.77 -4.62
C VAL A 153 -0.01 -6.03 -3.88
N ALA A 154 0.91 -6.91 -3.47
CA ALA A 154 0.53 -8.11 -2.72
C ALA A 154 -0.15 -7.77 -1.38
N ALA A 155 0.38 -6.80 -0.62
CA ALA A 155 -0.22 -6.32 0.60
C ALA A 155 -1.59 -5.67 0.35
N TYR A 156 -1.71 -4.82 -0.69
CA TYR A 156 -3.00 -4.27 -1.11
C TYR A 156 -4.04 -5.36 -1.41
N LEU A 157 -3.66 -6.39 -2.18
CA LEU A 157 -4.56 -7.49 -2.51
C LEU A 157 -5.02 -8.26 -1.28
N LEU A 158 -4.13 -8.48 -0.31
CA LEU A 158 -4.44 -9.20 0.92
C LEU A 158 -5.37 -8.40 1.84
N TYR A 159 -5.05 -7.13 2.10
CA TYR A 159 -5.71 -6.35 3.16
C TYR A 159 -6.86 -5.47 2.67
N GLU A 160 -6.78 -4.98 1.42
CA GLU A 160 -7.67 -3.92 0.92
C GLU A 160 -8.68 -4.43 -0.12
N THR A 161 -8.68 -5.73 -0.44
CA THR A 161 -9.65 -6.32 -1.36
C THR A 161 -10.47 -7.42 -0.69
N PRO A 162 -11.76 -7.59 -1.04
CA PRO A 162 -12.60 -8.65 -0.48
C PRO A 162 -12.09 -10.08 -0.74
N GLN A 163 -11.28 -10.27 -1.77
CA GLN A 163 -10.76 -11.58 -2.15
C GLN A 163 -9.58 -12.03 -1.28
N GLY A 164 -8.80 -11.10 -0.70
CA GLY A 164 -7.71 -11.40 0.23
C GLY A 164 -6.73 -12.47 -0.29
N SER A 165 -6.44 -13.49 0.52
CA SER A 165 -5.60 -14.62 0.13
C SER A 165 -6.12 -15.41 -1.09
N GLY A 166 -7.40 -15.28 -1.44
CA GLY A 166 -8.01 -15.91 -2.61
C GLY A 166 -7.44 -15.45 -3.95
N HIS A 167 -6.63 -14.38 -4.01
CA HIS A 167 -5.89 -13.99 -5.21
C HIS A 167 -4.86 -15.05 -5.62
N TRP A 168 -4.40 -15.87 -4.67
CA TRP A 168 -3.45 -16.97 -4.88
C TRP A 168 -4.11 -18.35 -4.78
N TYR A 169 -5.43 -18.43 -4.97
CA TYR A 169 -6.18 -19.69 -4.95
C TYR A 169 -5.59 -20.81 -5.84
N PRO A 170 -5.08 -20.54 -7.07
CA PRO A 170 -4.50 -21.60 -7.90
C PRO A 170 -3.35 -22.39 -7.24
N SER A 171 -2.60 -21.75 -6.34
CA SER A 171 -1.49 -22.36 -5.58
C SER A 171 -1.87 -22.75 -4.15
N GLU A 172 -3.15 -22.63 -3.75
CA GLU A 172 -3.62 -22.86 -2.38
C GLU A 172 -3.24 -24.22 -1.82
N HIS A 173 -3.22 -25.25 -2.67
CA HIS A 173 -2.80 -26.60 -2.31
C HIS A 173 -1.33 -26.71 -1.83
N CYS A 174 -0.51 -25.67 -2.02
CA CYS A 174 0.89 -25.63 -1.63
C CYS A 174 1.14 -24.80 -0.35
N TRP A 175 0.32 -23.78 -0.08
CA TRP A 175 0.54 -22.86 1.05
C TRP A 175 -0.48 -22.97 2.19
N ARG A 176 -1.50 -23.81 2.04
CA ARG A 176 -2.56 -24.02 3.04
C ARG A 176 -2.32 -25.25 3.91
#